data_AF-A0A2V7I4L5-F1
#
_entry.id   AF-A0A2V7I4L5-F1
#
_cell.length_a   1.000
_cell.length_b   1.000
_cell.length_c   1.000
_cell.angle_alpha   90.00
_cell.angle_beta   90.00
_cell.angle_gamma   90.00
#
_symmetry.space_group_name_H-M   'P 1'
#
loop_
_entity.id
_entity.type
_entity.pdbx_description
1 polymer ?
#
loop_
_entity_poly.entity_id
_entity_poly.type
_entity_poly.pdbx_seq_one_letter_code
_entity_poly.pdbx_strand_id
1 'polypeptide(L)'
;MRVALKDPRDGGINNALVLDDSSASPMVGPDGDVYYGVLGNPFNGSRGWLLHFSGDLTQTKTPGAFGWDNTAAIVPRSAVPSYAGSSSYLIFSKYNNYAGLDGGDGVNKIAVLDPNDTMVEPHTSSNRLLVMKQVLTIAGPTPDPEFTAQFPTAVREWCINTAAVDPATRSVMANSEDGKLYRWDLTTNTLSQVVTLSPGIGEAYTPTLIGPDGTVYAINQAVLNAVGRRPALSTLSINDVSVGEGNSSTRNVVFTVSLTPASAQTVTVTYATADGTATADTDYLRAEGALAFAPGETTKTITVITKGDTLNEANETFFVNLSDPSNASIGKGQGQGTILNDDALPKLTINDISAVEGNAGTTLAVFTVKLTPASGRTVTVNYSTA
;
A
#
# COMPACT_ATOMS: atom_id res chain seq x y z
N MET A 1 -9.30 -3.17 41.28
CA MET A 1 -10.64 -3.57 40.77
C MET A 1 -10.46 -4.85 40.00
N ARG A 2 -11.31 -5.87 40.19
CA ARG A 2 -11.28 -7.11 39.39
C ARG A 2 -12.29 -6.95 38.25
N VAL A 3 -11.89 -7.24 37.02
CA VAL A 3 -12.79 -7.24 35.85
C VAL A 3 -13.48 -8.59 35.78
N ALA A 4 -14.80 -8.61 35.65
CA ALA A 4 -15.57 -9.84 35.46
C ALA A 4 -15.80 -10.06 33.97
N LEU A 5 -15.44 -11.24 33.45
CA LEU A 5 -15.67 -11.62 32.07
C LEU A 5 -17.11 -12.14 31.94
N LYS A 6 -18.02 -11.31 31.42
CA LYS A 6 -19.43 -11.68 31.28
C LYS A 6 -19.72 -12.15 29.86
N ASP A 7 -20.45 -13.25 29.73
CA ASP A 7 -21.01 -13.66 28.45
C ASP A 7 -22.01 -12.59 27.96
N PRO A 8 -21.85 -12.05 26.74
CA PRO A 8 -22.74 -11.04 26.18
C PRO A 8 -24.21 -11.45 26.01
N ARG A 9 -24.53 -12.75 26.02
CA ARG A 9 -25.89 -13.28 25.82
C ARG A 9 -26.76 -13.22 27.08
N ASP A 10 -26.16 -13.52 28.24
CA ASP A 10 -26.92 -13.89 29.44
C ASP A 10 -26.77 -12.89 30.60
N GLY A 11 -26.22 -11.70 30.34
CA GLY A 11 -26.10 -10.63 31.35
C GLY A 11 -25.23 -11.00 32.57
N GLY A 12 -24.43 -12.07 32.49
CA GLY A 12 -23.52 -12.53 33.54
C GLY A 12 -24.05 -13.64 34.46
N ILE A 13 -25.14 -14.34 34.10
CA ILE A 13 -25.61 -15.52 34.85
C ILE A 13 -24.67 -16.73 34.60
N ASN A 14 -24.14 -16.85 33.38
CA ASN A 14 -23.14 -17.83 32.98
C ASN A 14 -21.90 -17.08 32.47
N ASN A 15 -20.97 -16.73 33.38
CA ASN A 15 -19.79 -15.94 33.01
C ASN A 15 -18.89 -16.70 32.02
N ALA A 16 -18.23 -15.94 31.13
CA ALA A 16 -17.27 -16.49 30.19
C ALA A 16 -16.06 -17.05 30.93
N LEU A 17 -15.48 -18.12 30.40
CA LEU A 17 -14.38 -18.84 31.04
C LEU A 17 -13.06 -18.60 30.32
N VAL A 18 -12.00 -18.52 31.12
CA VAL A 18 -10.61 -18.64 30.69
C VAL A 18 -10.18 -20.04 31.09
N LEU A 19 -10.03 -20.94 30.11
CA LEU A 19 -9.55 -22.31 30.36
C LEU A 19 -8.02 -22.33 30.37
N ASP A 20 -7.40 -23.29 31.07
CA ASP A 20 -5.93 -23.29 31.22
C ASP A 20 -5.17 -23.53 29.90
N ASP A 21 -5.82 -24.16 28.92
CA ASP A 21 -5.31 -24.30 27.56
C ASP A 21 -5.33 -22.98 26.75
N SER A 22 -5.87 -21.88 27.31
CA SER A 22 -6.04 -20.61 26.59
C SER A 22 -4.81 -19.71 26.70
N SER A 23 -4.23 -19.41 25.54
CA SER A 23 -3.06 -18.53 25.38
C SER A 23 -3.43 -17.07 25.08
N ALA A 24 -4.72 -16.72 25.14
CA ALA A 24 -5.21 -15.39 24.82
C ALA A 24 -4.82 -14.36 25.90
N SER A 25 -3.95 -13.43 25.52
CA SER A 25 -3.59 -12.25 26.31
C SER A 25 -4.54 -11.09 26.03
N PRO A 26 -4.70 -10.12 26.94
CA PRO A 26 -5.39 -8.88 26.62
C PRO A 26 -4.59 -8.07 25.62
N MET A 27 -5.31 -7.43 24.71
CA MET A 27 -4.77 -6.46 23.77
C MET A 27 -5.36 -5.09 24.08
N VAL A 28 -4.53 -4.05 24.10
CA VAL A 28 -4.97 -2.67 24.34
C VAL A 28 -4.85 -1.88 23.05
N GLY A 29 -5.95 -1.25 22.63
CA GLY A 29 -6.02 -0.43 21.44
C GLY A 29 -5.36 0.94 21.63
N PRO A 30 -5.05 1.65 20.53
CA PRO A 30 -4.47 3.00 20.57
C PRO A 30 -5.31 4.04 21.32
N ASP A 31 -6.61 3.80 21.49
CA ASP A 31 -7.56 4.62 22.25
C ASP A 31 -7.71 4.18 23.72
N GLY A 32 -6.99 3.15 24.14
CA GLY A 32 -7.07 2.56 25.48
C GLY A 32 -8.16 1.50 25.63
N ASP A 33 -8.98 1.22 24.62
CA ASP A 33 -9.96 0.14 24.69
C ASP A 33 -9.25 -1.22 24.83
N VAL A 34 -9.84 -2.12 25.61
CA VAL A 34 -9.25 -3.41 25.96
C VAL A 34 -10.04 -4.54 25.31
N TYR A 35 -9.32 -5.43 24.66
CA TYR A 35 -9.87 -6.56 23.91
C TYR A 35 -9.38 -7.86 24.54
N TYR A 36 -10.29 -8.81 24.76
CA TYR A 36 -9.97 -10.07 25.42
C TYR A 36 -10.80 -11.23 24.87
N GLY A 37 -10.13 -12.23 24.30
CA GLY A 37 -10.75 -13.45 23.79
C GLY A 37 -11.14 -14.39 24.92
N VAL A 38 -12.36 -14.92 24.92
CA VAL A 38 -12.89 -15.85 25.94
C VAL A 38 -13.71 -16.96 25.31
N LEU A 39 -13.83 -18.08 26.02
CA LEU A 39 -14.79 -19.12 25.64
C LEU A 39 -16.20 -18.75 26.13
N GLY A 40 -17.20 -18.84 25.24
CA GLY A 40 -18.61 -18.55 25.57
C GLY A 40 -19.24 -19.62 26.46
N ASN A 41 -20.18 -19.23 27.32
CA ASN A 41 -20.82 -20.10 28.33
C ASN A 41 -22.36 -19.93 28.36
N PRO A 42 -23.17 -21.00 28.51
CA PRO A 42 -22.83 -22.39 28.21
C PRO A 42 -22.61 -22.48 26.71
N PHE A 43 -21.41 -22.91 26.34
CA PHE A 43 -20.89 -23.13 24.99
C PHE A 43 -21.74 -22.49 23.89
N ASN A 44 -21.40 -21.27 23.47
CA ASN A 44 -22.01 -20.58 22.33
C ASN A 44 -21.75 -21.33 21.00
N GLY A 45 -22.14 -22.59 20.89
CA GLY A 45 -21.68 -23.51 19.84
C GLY A 45 -20.21 -23.86 19.95
N SER A 46 -19.67 -23.90 21.16
CA SER A 46 -18.22 -23.98 21.40
C SER A 46 -17.44 -22.87 20.70
N ARG A 47 -18.09 -21.72 20.46
CA ARG A 47 -17.46 -20.51 19.93
C ARG A 47 -17.00 -19.60 21.07
N GLY A 48 -16.08 -18.71 20.76
CA GLY A 48 -15.61 -17.68 21.69
C GLY A 48 -16.22 -16.30 21.43
N TRP A 49 -15.90 -15.40 22.35
CA TRP A 49 -16.20 -13.98 22.24
C TRP A 49 -14.91 -13.17 22.31
N LEU A 50 -14.83 -12.13 21.49
CA LEU A 50 -13.86 -11.08 21.67
C LEU A 50 -14.52 -10.00 22.50
N LEU A 51 -14.34 -10.05 23.81
CA LEU A 51 -14.90 -9.05 24.71
C LEU A 51 -14.17 -7.72 24.49
N HIS A 52 -14.94 -6.63 24.57
CA HIS A 52 -14.48 -5.28 24.32
C HIS A 52 -14.88 -4.40 25.50
N PHE A 53 -13.89 -3.81 26.14
CA PHE A 53 -14.03 -2.93 27.29
C PHE A 53 -13.49 -1.55 26.93
N SER A 54 -14.05 -0.50 27.53
CA SER A 54 -13.40 0.80 27.51
C SER A 54 -12.12 0.80 28.35
N GLY A 55 -11.31 1.86 28.24
CA GLY A 55 -10.06 2.00 28.99
C GLY A 55 -10.18 2.03 30.52
N ASP A 56 -11.40 2.18 31.07
CA ASP A 56 -11.71 2.01 32.49
C ASP A 56 -12.14 0.58 32.87
N LEU A 57 -12.05 -0.35 31.91
CA LEU A 57 -12.40 -1.77 32.02
C LEU A 57 -13.90 -2.03 32.23
N THR A 58 -14.77 -1.11 31.79
CA THR A 58 -16.21 -1.37 31.73
C THR A 58 -16.61 -2.01 30.41
N GLN A 59 -17.41 -3.08 30.45
CA GLN A 59 -17.87 -3.81 29.27
C GLN A 59 -19.08 -3.10 28.64
N THR A 60 -18.89 -1.86 28.22
CA THR A 60 -19.93 -1.02 27.60
C THR A 60 -19.91 -1.08 26.08
N LYS A 61 -18.86 -1.66 25.49
CA LYS A 61 -18.65 -1.73 24.06
C LYS A 61 -19.17 -3.04 23.48
N THR A 62 -19.51 -2.99 22.19
CA THR A 62 -19.98 -4.16 21.45
C THR A 62 -18.87 -5.21 21.35
N PRO A 63 -19.10 -6.48 21.73
CA PRO A 63 -18.12 -7.55 21.58
C PRO A 63 -17.97 -7.97 20.11
N GLY A 64 -16.86 -8.63 19.77
CA GLY A 64 -16.74 -9.37 18.52
C GLY A 64 -17.23 -10.82 18.68
N ALA A 65 -17.80 -11.39 17.63
CA ALA A 65 -18.21 -12.80 17.52
C ALA A 65 -17.07 -13.84 17.45
N PHE A 66 -15.88 -13.51 17.96
CA PHE A 66 -14.62 -14.11 17.52
C PHE A 66 -13.89 -14.82 18.67
N GLY A 67 -13.21 -15.92 18.34
CA GLY A 67 -12.92 -17.11 19.13
C GLY A 67 -12.02 -16.96 20.38
N TRP A 68 -12.13 -18.01 21.20
CA TRP A 68 -11.25 -18.35 22.31
C TRP A 68 -9.85 -18.70 21.80
N ASP A 69 -8.88 -18.91 22.69
CA ASP A 69 -7.47 -19.23 22.36
C ASP A 69 -6.73 -18.24 21.43
N ASN A 70 -7.33 -17.07 21.16
CA ASN A 70 -6.76 -16.02 20.33
C ASN A 70 -6.56 -14.68 21.04
N THR A 71 -5.32 -14.19 20.99
CA THR A 71 -4.99 -12.79 21.29
C THR A 71 -5.28 -11.95 20.05
N ALA A 72 -6.26 -11.05 20.16
CA ALA A 72 -6.54 -10.09 19.09
C ALA A 72 -5.33 -9.22 18.77
N ALA A 73 -5.22 -8.76 17.53
CA ALA A 73 -4.13 -7.89 17.10
C ALA A 73 -4.66 -6.60 16.45
N ILE A 74 -3.96 -5.49 16.67
CA ILE A 74 -4.26 -4.21 16.01
C ILE A 74 -3.88 -4.29 14.54
N VAL A 75 -4.86 -4.01 13.69
CA VAL A 75 -4.67 -3.80 12.26
C VAL A 75 -4.78 -2.30 11.98
N PRO A 76 -3.70 -1.60 11.58
CA PRO A 76 -3.81 -0.21 11.20
C PRO A 76 -4.81 -0.04 10.06
N ARG A 77 -5.63 1.01 10.11
CA ARG A 77 -6.60 1.32 9.05
C ARG A 77 -5.97 1.33 7.66
N SER A 78 -4.77 1.91 7.55
CA SER A 78 -4.01 2.01 6.29
C SER A 78 -3.59 0.66 5.70
N ALA A 79 -3.62 -0.42 6.48
CA ALA A 79 -3.35 -1.78 6.01
C ALA A 79 -4.56 -2.40 5.27
N VAL A 80 -5.76 -1.81 5.35
CA VAL A 80 -6.97 -2.31 4.70
C VAL A 80 -7.55 -1.25 3.75
N PRO A 81 -7.03 -1.13 2.52
CA PRO A 81 -7.43 -0.05 1.60
C PRO A 81 -8.91 -0.08 1.20
N SER A 82 -9.55 -1.25 1.26
CA SER A 82 -10.98 -1.42 0.98
C SER A 82 -11.88 -0.91 2.10
N TYR A 83 -11.35 -0.60 3.28
CA TYR A 83 -12.16 -0.18 4.43
C TYR A 83 -12.57 1.30 4.32
N ALA A 84 -13.88 1.51 4.26
CA ALA A 84 -14.51 2.83 4.12
C ALA A 84 -15.20 3.34 5.40
N GLY A 85 -15.12 2.62 6.52
CA GLY A 85 -15.73 3.05 7.80
C GLY A 85 -14.94 4.17 8.49
N SER A 86 -15.27 4.48 9.74
CA SER A 86 -14.70 5.62 10.49
C SER A 86 -13.65 5.24 11.54
N SER A 87 -13.44 3.95 11.83
CA SER A 87 -12.47 3.53 12.84
C SER A 87 -11.04 3.87 12.42
N SER A 88 -10.26 4.33 13.41
CA SER A 88 -8.85 4.69 13.26
C SER A 88 -7.93 3.47 13.18
N TYR A 89 -8.39 2.33 13.68
CA TYR A 89 -7.77 1.02 13.56
C TYR A 89 -8.85 -0.05 13.49
N LEU A 90 -8.44 -1.26 13.12
CA LEU A 90 -9.29 -2.44 13.01
C LEU A 90 -8.69 -3.54 13.89
N ILE A 91 -9.46 -4.61 14.12
CA ILE A 91 -9.04 -5.72 14.97
C ILE A 91 -8.94 -7.00 14.16
N PHE A 92 -7.79 -7.65 14.17
CA PHE A 92 -7.69 -9.03 13.72
C PHE A 92 -8.21 -9.98 14.81
N SER A 93 -9.04 -10.93 14.40
CA SER A 93 -9.48 -12.04 15.26
C SER A 93 -9.86 -13.26 14.43
N LYS A 94 -9.98 -14.42 15.07
CA LYS A 94 -10.42 -15.66 14.44
C LYS A 94 -11.87 -16.00 14.76
N TYR A 95 -12.53 -16.80 13.93
CA TYR A 95 -13.91 -17.25 14.09
C TYR A 95 -13.94 -18.77 14.05
N ASN A 96 -14.23 -19.35 15.21
CA ASN A 96 -14.47 -20.77 15.31
C ASN A 96 -15.92 -21.06 14.93
N ASN A 97 -16.13 -22.06 14.09
CA ASN A 97 -17.44 -22.52 13.69
C ASN A 97 -17.44 -24.04 13.62
N TYR A 98 -17.38 -24.70 14.78
CA TYR A 98 -17.25 -26.17 14.80
C TYR A 98 -18.47 -26.86 14.20
N ALA A 99 -18.19 -27.86 13.37
CA ALA A 99 -19.19 -28.68 12.71
C ALA A 99 -20.11 -29.39 13.73
N GLY A 100 -21.42 -29.22 13.57
CA GLY A 100 -22.42 -29.93 14.36
C GLY A 100 -22.64 -29.40 15.78
N LEU A 101 -21.90 -28.39 16.21
CA LEU A 101 -22.08 -27.75 17.52
C LEU A 101 -22.95 -26.49 17.36
N ASP A 102 -24.14 -26.50 17.99
CA ASP A 102 -25.11 -25.39 17.98
C ASP A 102 -25.56 -24.93 16.58
N GLY A 103 -25.39 -25.76 15.56
CA GLY A 103 -25.70 -25.41 14.17
C GLY A 103 -24.52 -24.87 13.36
N GLY A 104 -23.29 -24.96 13.89
CA GLY A 104 -22.08 -24.66 13.15
C GLY A 104 -21.84 -25.60 11.97
N ASP A 105 -21.26 -25.07 10.90
CA ASP A 105 -21.07 -25.74 9.62
C ASP A 105 -19.62 -26.22 9.36
N GLY A 106 -18.74 -26.06 10.34
CA GLY A 106 -17.32 -26.40 10.22
C GLY A 106 -16.47 -25.35 9.51
N VAL A 107 -17.04 -24.24 9.03
CA VAL A 107 -16.31 -23.24 8.24
C VAL A 107 -15.62 -22.24 9.17
N ASN A 108 -14.42 -22.61 9.62
CA ASN A 108 -13.54 -21.75 10.40
C ASN A 108 -12.92 -20.65 9.53
N LYS A 109 -12.84 -19.43 10.05
CA LYS A 109 -12.30 -18.26 9.32
C LYS A 109 -11.49 -17.34 10.22
N ILE A 110 -10.67 -16.49 9.62
CA ILE A 110 -10.10 -15.31 10.28
C ILE A 110 -10.74 -14.05 9.71
N ALA A 111 -10.73 -12.97 10.49
CA ALA A 111 -11.39 -11.74 10.13
C ALA A 111 -10.63 -10.50 10.59
N VAL A 112 -10.86 -9.41 9.86
CA VAL A 112 -10.61 -8.04 10.31
C VAL A 112 -11.96 -7.43 10.68
N LEU A 113 -12.05 -6.91 11.89
CA LEU A 113 -13.26 -6.38 12.51
C LEU A 113 -13.17 -4.87 12.67
N ASP A 114 -14.30 -4.21 12.49
CA ASP A 114 -14.49 -2.81 12.85
C ASP A 114 -14.97 -2.72 14.31
N PRO A 115 -14.16 -2.20 15.25
CA PRO A 115 -14.54 -2.14 16.66
C PRO A 115 -15.64 -1.11 16.97
N ASN A 116 -15.93 -0.18 16.04
CA ASN A 116 -16.93 0.90 16.23
C ASN A 116 -18.13 0.78 15.29
N ASP A 117 -18.18 -0.23 14.43
CA ASP A 117 -19.37 -0.56 13.62
C ASP A 117 -19.89 -1.94 14.02
N THR A 118 -21.18 -2.19 13.80
CA THR A 118 -21.84 -3.40 14.25
C THR A 118 -22.52 -4.13 13.11
N MET A 119 -22.63 -5.45 13.28
CA MET A 119 -23.48 -6.30 12.45
C MET A 119 -24.28 -7.23 13.35
N VAL A 120 -25.37 -7.77 12.81
CA VAL A 120 -26.07 -8.88 13.45
C VAL A 120 -25.18 -10.11 13.34
N GLU A 121 -25.00 -10.81 14.44
CA GLU A 121 -24.26 -12.05 14.48
C GLU A 121 -24.86 -13.08 13.52
N PRO A 122 -24.11 -13.57 12.51
CA PRO A 122 -24.68 -14.39 11.44
C PRO A 122 -25.19 -15.75 11.92
N HIS A 123 -24.70 -16.25 13.06
CA HIS A 123 -25.12 -17.54 13.56
C HIS A 123 -26.49 -17.47 14.25
N THR A 124 -27.37 -18.40 13.91
CA THR A 124 -28.80 -18.37 14.29
C THR A 124 -29.05 -18.48 15.79
N SER A 125 -28.20 -19.22 16.51
CA SER A 125 -28.30 -19.38 17.97
C SER A 125 -27.94 -18.12 18.77
N SER A 126 -27.36 -17.10 18.11
CA SER A 126 -26.99 -15.84 18.76
C SER A 126 -28.19 -14.97 19.12
N ASN A 127 -29.40 -15.34 18.72
CA ASN A 127 -30.61 -14.54 18.89
C ASN A 127 -30.47 -13.09 18.38
N ARG A 128 -29.76 -12.91 17.26
CA ARG A 128 -29.54 -11.62 16.58
C ARG A 128 -28.76 -10.59 17.39
N LEU A 129 -27.86 -11.04 18.26
CA LEU A 129 -26.97 -10.12 18.98
C LEU A 129 -26.12 -9.30 18.03
N LEU A 130 -25.82 -8.07 18.46
CA LEU A 130 -24.91 -7.19 17.74
C LEU A 130 -23.48 -7.51 18.13
N VAL A 131 -22.64 -7.64 17.10
CA VAL A 131 -21.20 -7.89 17.22
C VAL A 131 -20.44 -6.89 16.38
N MET A 132 -19.14 -6.73 16.62
CA MET A 132 -18.25 -5.97 15.74
C MET A 132 -18.42 -6.41 14.29
N LYS A 133 -18.50 -5.44 13.39
CA LYS A 133 -18.70 -5.71 11.97
C LYS A 133 -17.48 -6.37 11.36
N GLN A 134 -17.71 -7.43 10.59
CA GLN A 134 -16.69 -8.08 9.77
C GLN A 134 -16.40 -7.21 8.54
N VAL A 135 -15.17 -6.71 8.43
CA VAL A 135 -14.70 -5.89 7.30
C VAL A 135 -14.15 -6.79 6.21
N LEU A 136 -13.23 -7.69 6.59
CA LEU A 136 -12.67 -8.72 5.72
C LEU A 136 -12.77 -10.06 6.42
N THR A 137 -12.97 -11.12 5.66
CA THR A 137 -12.95 -12.49 6.15
C THR A 137 -12.31 -13.42 5.13
N ILE A 138 -11.59 -14.43 5.61
CA ILE A 138 -11.10 -15.52 4.77
C ILE A 138 -11.21 -16.85 5.53
N ALA A 139 -11.73 -17.87 4.85
CA ALA A 139 -11.88 -19.21 5.41
C ALA A 139 -10.54 -19.96 5.45
N GLY A 140 -10.44 -20.93 6.36
CA GLY A 140 -9.35 -21.91 6.35
C GLY A 140 -9.22 -22.60 4.99
N PRO A 141 -8.00 -22.82 4.45
CA PRO A 141 -7.84 -23.48 3.16
C PRO A 141 -7.81 -25.01 3.26
N THR A 142 -7.64 -25.56 4.47
CA THR A 142 -7.41 -26.99 4.69
C THR A 142 -8.69 -27.67 5.16
N PRO A 143 -9.25 -28.63 4.40
CA PRO A 143 -10.42 -29.39 4.83
C PRO A 143 -10.21 -30.08 6.16
N ASP A 144 -11.27 -30.14 6.97
CA ASP A 144 -11.27 -30.87 8.24
C ASP A 144 -11.60 -32.35 7.99
N PRO A 145 -10.65 -33.29 8.16
CA PRO A 145 -10.89 -34.71 7.89
C PRO A 145 -11.92 -35.33 8.83
N GLU A 146 -12.13 -34.77 10.02
CA GLU A 146 -13.01 -35.34 11.05
C GLU A 146 -14.49 -35.24 10.64
N PHE A 147 -14.84 -34.25 9.83
CA PHE A 147 -16.23 -33.91 9.50
C PHE A 147 -16.60 -34.06 8.02
N THR A 148 -15.69 -34.50 7.15
CA THR A 148 -15.88 -34.58 5.69
C THR A 148 -17.19 -35.22 5.22
N ALA A 149 -17.71 -36.21 5.94
CA ALA A 149 -18.94 -36.92 5.57
C ALA A 149 -20.23 -36.12 5.86
N GLN A 150 -20.25 -35.31 6.91
CA GLN A 150 -21.44 -34.57 7.36
C GLN A 150 -21.37 -33.10 6.99
N PHE A 151 -20.17 -32.53 6.94
CA PHE A 151 -19.88 -31.13 6.65
C PHE A 151 -18.76 -31.05 5.60
N PRO A 152 -19.05 -31.23 4.31
CA PRO A 152 -18.02 -31.29 3.26
C PRO A 152 -17.22 -30.00 3.08
N THR A 153 -17.76 -28.87 3.55
CA THR A 153 -17.10 -27.55 3.53
C THR A 153 -16.34 -27.24 4.81
N ALA A 154 -16.33 -28.15 5.79
CA ALA A 154 -15.61 -27.95 7.03
C ALA A 154 -14.11 -27.83 6.77
N VAL A 155 -13.47 -26.87 7.43
CA VAL A 155 -12.04 -26.60 7.32
C VAL A 155 -11.43 -26.56 8.69
N ARG A 156 -10.17 -26.98 8.80
CA ARG A 156 -9.43 -26.99 10.06
C ARG A 156 -9.47 -25.63 10.73
N GLU A 157 -9.42 -25.68 12.04
CA GLU A 157 -9.42 -24.49 12.86
C GLU A 157 -8.14 -23.65 12.67
N TRP A 158 -8.31 -22.36 12.92
CA TRP A 158 -7.22 -21.42 13.16
C TRP A 158 -6.93 -21.36 14.66
N CYS A 159 -6.10 -22.21 15.21
CA CYS A 159 -5.61 -21.99 16.57
C CYS A 159 -4.53 -20.90 16.46
N ILE A 160 -4.79 -19.70 16.99
CA ILE A 160 -3.90 -18.55 16.77
C ILE A 160 -3.68 -17.90 18.11
N ASN A 161 -2.56 -18.20 18.76
CA ASN A 161 -2.22 -17.53 20.01
C ASN A 161 -2.03 -16.01 19.78
N THR A 162 -1.21 -15.63 18.81
CA THR A 162 -1.03 -14.23 18.38
C THR A 162 -0.70 -14.18 16.90
N ALA A 163 -1.43 -13.35 16.15
CA ALA A 163 -1.13 -13.07 14.76
C ALA A 163 -0.16 -11.90 14.61
N ALA A 164 0.70 -11.96 13.60
CA ALA A 164 1.61 -10.89 13.27
C ALA A 164 1.04 -10.02 12.15
N VAL A 165 0.68 -8.77 12.48
CA VAL A 165 0.24 -7.78 11.50
C VAL A 165 1.45 -7.10 10.87
N ASP A 166 1.53 -7.09 9.54
CA ASP A 166 2.55 -6.38 8.75
C ASP A 166 1.92 -5.19 8.01
N PRO A 167 2.01 -3.96 8.55
CA PRO A 167 1.49 -2.79 7.86
C PRO A 167 2.25 -2.47 6.57
N ALA A 168 3.52 -2.88 6.46
CA ALA A 168 4.34 -2.58 5.28
C ALA A 168 3.88 -3.37 4.06
N THR A 169 3.52 -4.63 4.25
CA THR A 169 2.98 -5.49 3.17
C THR A 169 1.45 -5.60 3.20
N ARG A 170 0.76 -4.83 4.06
CA ARG A 170 -0.70 -4.87 4.23
C ARG A 170 -1.23 -6.30 4.42
N SER A 171 -0.59 -7.05 5.30
CA SER A 171 -0.91 -8.47 5.49
C SER A 171 -0.96 -8.87 6.95
N VAL A 172 -1.66 -9.97 7.25
CA VAL A 172 -1.60 -10.64 8.55
C VAL A 172 -1.00 -12.02 8.38
N MET A 173 -0.12 -12.42 9.29
CA MET A 173 0.36 -13.78 9.40
C MET A 173 -0.28 -14.50 10.57
N ALA A 174 -0.81 -15.69 10.32
CA ALA A 174 -1.51 -16.51 11.29
C ALA A 174 -1.25 -17.99 11.05
N ASN A 175 -1.03 -18.74 12.12
CA ASN A 175 -0.87 -20.19 12.08
C ASN A 175 -2.24 -20.89 12.07
N SER A 176 -2.29 -22.10 11.51
CA SER A 176 -3.47 -22.97 11.53
C SER A 176 -3.09 -24.33 12.11
N GLU A 177 -4.08 -25.10 12.58
CA GLU A 177 -3.90 -26.46 13.09
C GLU A 177 -3.37 -27.46 12.06
N ASP A 178 -3.34 -27.08 10.79
CA ASP A 178 -2.70 -27.87 9.73
C ASP A 178 -1.16 -27.79 9.73
N GLY A 179 -0.58 -27.11 10.72
CA GLY A 179 0.88 -26.98 10.91
C GLY A 179 1.52 -25.95 9.97
N LYS A 180 0.73 -25.06 9.35
CA LYS A 180 1.23 -24.03 8.44
C LYS A 180 1.02 -22.64 8.99
N LEU A 181 1.94 -21.75 8.62
CA LEU A 181 1.81 -20.31 8.78
C LEU A 181 1.36 -19.71 7.45
N TYR A 182 0.22 -19.03 7.47
CA TYR A 182 -0.35 -18.37 6.31
C TYR A 182 -0.13 -16.87 6.38
N ARG A 183 0.17 -16.26 5.24
CA ARG A 183 0.10 -14.81 5.05
C ARG A 183 -1.18 -14.47 4.30
N TRP A 184 -2.03 -13.68 4.94
CA TRP A 184 -3.26 -13.13 4.38
C TRP A 184 -3.00 -11.71 3.88
N ASP A 185 -3.13 -11.50 2.58
CA ASP A 185 -3.08 -10.17 1.96
C ASP A 185 -4.42 -9.46 2.14
N LEU A 186 -4.41 -8.32 2.83
CA LEU A 186 -5.62 -7.56 3.16
C LEU A 186 -6.09 -6.66 1.99
N THR A 187 -5.25 -6.45 0.98
CA THR A 187 -5.64 -5.69 -0.21
C THR A 187 -6.46 -6.55 -1.15
N THR A 188 -6.02 -7.79 -1.39
CA THR A 188 -6.72 -8.73 -2.29
C THR A 188 -7.69 -9.65 -1.56
N ASN A 189 -7.65 -9.69 -0.23
CA ASN A 189 -8.37 -10.64 0.60
C ASN A 189 -8.09 -12.11 0.21
N THR A 190 -6.81 -12.46 0.03
CA THR A 190 -6.38 -13.81 -0.36
C THR A 190 -5.20 -14.28 0.48
N LEU A 191 -5.03 -15.60 0.62
CA LEU A 191 -3.82 -16.18 1.21
C LEU A 191 -2.70 -16.14 0.16
N SER A 192 -1.65 -15.38 0.41
CA SER A 192 -0.60 -15.07 -0.56
C SER A 192 0.67 -15.91 -0.37
N GLN A 193 0.94 -16.39 0.84
CA GLN A 193 2.11 -17.24 1.14
C GLN A 193 1.81 -18.27 2.22
N VAL A 194 2.49 -19.41 2.13
CA VAL A 194 2.36 -20.53 3.06
C VAL A 194 3.75 -21.01 3.46
N VAL A 195 4.03 -21.09 4.75
CA VAL A 195 5.25 -21.68 5.30
C VAL A 195 4.85 -22.92 6.09
N THR A 196 5.34 -24.09 5.69
CA THR A 196 5.18 -25.31 6.48
C THR A 196 6.15 -25.24 7.66
N LEU A 197 5.62 -25.28 8.87
CA LEU A 197 6.43 -25.30 10.07
C LEU A 197 6.90 -26.74 10.32
N SER A 198 8.19 -26.92 10.61
CA SER A 198 8.74 -28.25 10.92
C SER A 198 8.15 -28.79 12.24
N PRO A 199 8.13 -30.11 12.46
CA PRO A 199 7.76 -30.69 13.75
C PRO A 199 8.58 -30.05 14.89
N GLY A 200 7.91 -29.57 15.94
CA GLY A 200 8.52 -28.78 17.01
C GLY A 200 8.45 -27.26 16.81
N ILE A 201 7.92 -26.74 15.70
CA ILE A 201 7.51 -25.33 15.51
C ILE A 201 6.04 -25.25 15.06
N GLY A 202 5.51 -26.30 14.41
CA GLY A 202 4.15 -26.36 13.87
C GLY A 202 3.03 -26.65 14.89
N GLU A 203 3.23 -26.33 16.16
CA GLU A 203 2.13 -26.43 17.13
C GLU A 203 1.13 -25.31 16.89
N ALA A 204 -0.15 -25.65 16.96
CA ALA A 204 -1.34 -24.84 16.76
C ALA A 204 -1.40 -23.55 17.60
N TYR A 205 -0.44 -23.25 18.47
CA TYR A 205 -0.49 -22.11 19.41
C TYR A 205 0.81 -21.31 19.44
N THR A 206 1.62 -21.41 18.40
CA THR A 206 2.93 -20.76 18.29
C THR A 206 2.77 -19.26 18.02
N PRO A 207 3.12 -18.34 18.95
CA PRO A 207 3.09 -16.91 18.68
C PRO A 207 3.98 -16.55 17.50
N THR A 208 3.51 -15.61 16.69
CA THR A 208 4.26 -15.09 15.55
C THR A 208 4.51 -13.60 15.71
N LEU A 209 5.68 -13.13 15.26
CA LEU A 209 6.03 -11.71 15.22
C LEU A 209 6.90 -11.39 14.02
N ILE A 210 6.96 -10.10 13.66
CA ILE A 210 7.79 -9.60 12.56
C ILE A 210 8.82 -8.63 13.12
N GLY A 211 10.09 -8.94 12.89
CA GLY A 211 11.20 -8.05 13.23
C GLY A 211 11.23 -6.79 12.37
N PRO A 212 11.91 -5.72 12.81
CA PRO A 212 12.01 -4.46 12.06
C PRO A 212 12.67 -4.63 10.67
N ASP A 213 13.56 -5.64 10.54
CA ASP A 213 14.22 -6.05 9.30
C ASP A 213 13.33 -6.89 8.37
N GLY A 214 12.09 -7.16 8.82
CA GLY A 214 11.11 -8.00 8.15
C GLY A 214 11.24 -9.49 8.43
N THR A 215 12.17 -9.93 9.27
CA THR A 215 12.29 -11.37 9.62
C THR A 215 11.05 -11.82 10.37
N VAL A 216 10.47 -12.95 9.96
CA VAL A 216 9.31 -13.56 10.60
C VAL A 216 9.81 -14.56 11.62
N TYR A 217 9.38 -14.39 12.86
CA TYR A 217 9.73 -15.29 13.95
C TYR A 217 8.51 -16.03 14.47
N ALA A 218 8.74 -17.28 14.88
CA ALA A 218 7.78 -18.12 15.56
C ALA A 218 8.39 -18.60 16.89
N ILE A 219 7.62 -18.51 17.98
CA ILE A 219 8.10 -18.90 19.31
C ILE A 219 7.46 -20.24 19.68
N ASN A 220 8.24 -21.31 19.79
CA ASN A 220 7.74 -22.57 20.34
C ASN A 220 8.67 -23.10 21.44
N GLN A 221 8.11 -23.68 22.49
CA GLN A 221 8.86 -24.26 23.62
C GLN A 221 9.93 -23.31 24.19
N ALA A 222 9.59 -22.02 24.31
CA ALA A 222 10.50 -20.94 24.72
C ALA A 222 11.72 -20.71 23.81
N VAL A 223 11.69 -21.19 22.56
CA VAL A 223 12.71 -20.95 21.53
C VAL A 223 12.15 -20.03 20.45
N LEU A 224 12.87 -18.94 20.16
CA LEU A 224 12.56 -18.02 19.07
C LEU A 224 13.19 -18.51 17.77
N ASN A 225 12.38 -18.94 16.81
CA ASN A 225 12.82 -19.47 15.52
C ASN A 225 12.57 -18.44 14.42
N ALA A 226 13.60 -18.13 13.61
CA ALA A 226 13.42 -17.39 12.37
C ALA A 226 12.87 -18.34 11.29
N VAL A 227 11.63 -18.15 10.88
CA VAL A 227 10.90 -19.07 9.98
C VAL A 227 10.71 -18.50 8.57
N GLY A 228 11.09 -17.24 8.36
CA GLY A 228 11.04 -16.62 7.05
C GLY A 228 11.38 -15.14 7.12
N ARG A 229 11.16 -14.44 6.00
CA ARG A 229 11.29 -12.98 5.90
C ARG A 229 10.10 -12.45 5.10
N ARG A 230 9.61 -11.26 5.44
CA ARG A 230 8.60 -10.57 4.64
C ARG A 230 9.14 -10.39 3.22
N PRO A 231 8.30 -10.51 2.18
CA PRO A 231 8.70 -10.19 0.82
C PRO A 231 9.31 -8.78 0.75
N ALA A 232 10.42 -8.63 0.04
CA ALA A 232 10.96 -7.30 -0.22
C ALA A 232 9.92 -6.52 -1.04
N LEU A 233 9.47 -5.36 -0.52
CA LEU A 233 8.65 -4.45 -1.31
C LEU A 233 9.47 -3.99 -2.52
N SER A 234 8.89 -4.13 -3.70
CA SER A 234 9.51 -3.62 -4.92
C SER A 234 9.62 -2.09 -4.86
N THR A 235 10.69 -1.56 -5.43
CA THR A 235 10.97 -0.12 -5.49
C THR A 235 10.91 0.35 -6.93
N LEU A 236 10.13 1.41 -7.16
CA LEU A 236 10.00 2.10 -8.44
C LEU A 236 11.08 3.18 -8.58
N SER A 237 11.63 3.31 -9.80
CA SER A 237 12.56 4.37 -10.17
C SER A 237 12.33 4.79 -11.62
N ILE A 238 12.58 6.04 -11.95
CA ILE A 238 12.53 6.56 -13.33
C ILE A 238 13.88 7.17 -13.71
N ASN A 239 14.36 6.88 -14.92
CA ASN A 239 15.64 7.44 -15.40
C ASN A 239 15.50 8.89 -15.88
N ASP A 240 16.64 9.52 -16.11
CA ASP A 240 16.72 10.81 -16.80
C ASP A 240 17.02 10.56 -18.29
N VAL A 241 16.56 11.46 -19.15
CA VAL A 241 16.70 11.34 -20.61
C VAL A 241 17.15 12.67 -21.19
N SER A 242 18.00 12.63 -22.21
CA SER A 242 18.34 13.80 -23.02
C SER A 242 18.04 13.52 -24.49
N VAL A 243 17.44 14.48 -25.18
CA VAL A 243 17.10 14.40 -26.60
C VAL A 243 17.54 15.68 -27.30
N GLY A 244 17.96 15.60 -28.56
CA GLY A 244 18.10 16.80 -29.39
C GLY A 244 16.72 17.35 -29.75
N GLU A 245 16.58 18.67 -29.72
CA GLU A 245 15.35 19.42 -30.02
C GLU A 245 14.84 19.17 -31.45
N GLY A 246 15.69 19.39 -32.45
CA GLY A 246 15.37 19.25 -33.86
C GLY A 246 14.60 20.44 -34.44
N ASN A 247 14.64 20.60 -35.76
CA ASN A 247 14.40 21.93 -36.35
C ASN A 247 12.93 22.30 -36.69
N SER A 248 11.94 21.42 -36.46
CA SER A 248 10.51 21.64 -36.84
C SER A 248 9.59 20.42 -36.63
N SER A 249 10.08 19.36 -35.98
CA SER A 249 9.34 18.12 -35.77
C SER A 249 9.10 17.89 -34.28
N THR A 250 7.99 17.24 -33.95
CA THR A 250 7.84 16.64 -32.64
C THR A 250 8.76 15.43 -32.49
N ARG A 251 9.40 15.26 -31.32
CA ARG A 251 10.23 14.09 -31.01
C ARG A 251 9.76 13.39 -29.74
N ASN A 252 9.82 12.06 -29.76
CA ASN A 252 9.48 11.25 -28.59
C ASN A 252 10.67 11.17 -27.62
N VAL A 253 10.43 11.55 -26.36
CA VAL A 253 11.31 11.33 -25.22
C VAL A 253 10.75 10.19 -24.41
N VAL A 254 11.49 9.08 -24.36
CA VAL A 254 11.04 7.84 -23.72
C VAL A 254 11.75 7.65 -22.38
N PHE A 255 11.01 7.84 -21.30
CA PHE A 255 11.44 7.51 -19.95
C PHE A 255 11.17 6.04 -19.67
N THR A 256 12.10 5.36 -19.02
CA THR A 256 11.98 4.00 -18.50
C THR A 256 11.73 4.05 -17.00
N VAL A 257 10.63 3.45 -16.58
CA VAL A 257 10.29 3.22 -15.19
C VAL A 257 10.65 1.78 -14.83
N SER A 258 11.52 1.60 -13.85
CA SER A 258 12.07 0.32 -13.40
C SER A 258 11.50 -0.06 -12.04
N LEU A 259 11.17 -1.35 -11.86
CA LEU A 259 10.68 -1.95 -10.63
C LEU A 259 11.70 -3.01 -10.14
N THR A 260 12.22 -2.86 -8.93
CA THR A 260 13.24 -3.80 -8.39
C THR A 260 13.04 -4.07 -6.89
N PRO A 261 13.07 -5.35 -6.44
CA PRO A 261 13.03 -6.57 -7.27
C PRO A 261 11.69 -6.70 -8.02
N ALA A 262 11.59 -7.68 -8.92
CA ALA A 262 10.31 -8.02 -9.55
C ALA A 262 9.25 -8.35 -8.48
N SER A 263 8.03 -7.89 -8.69
CA SER A 263 6.91 -8.19 -7.77
C SER A 263 6.16 -9.44 -8.21
N ALA A 264 5.70 -10.25 -7.26
CA ALA A 264 4.73 -11.32 -7.53
C ALA A 264 3.29 -10.79 -7.63
N GLN A 265 3.07 -9.51 -7.34
CA GLN A 265 1.79 -8.84 -7.43
C GLN A 265 1.78 -7.83 -8.58
N THR A 266 0.60 -7.43 -9.02
CA THR A 266 0.47 -6.29 -9.94
C THR A 266 0.87 -5.02 -9.19
N VAL A 267 1.77 -4.22 -9.77
CA VAL A 267 2.20 -2.92 -9.22
C VAL A 267 1.64 -1.81 -10.10
N THR A 268 1.01 -0.80 -9.49
CA THR A 268 0.52 0.38 -10.22
C THR A 268 1.18 1.65 -9.70
N VAL A 269 1.33 2.64 -10.57
CA VAL A 269 1.85 3.98 -10.22
C VAL A 269 1.29 5.01 -11.20
N THR A 270 0.93 6.19 -10.71
CA THR A 270 0.51 7.33 -11.56
C THR A 270 1.72 8.18 -11.94
N TYR A 271 1.62 8.91 -13.05
CA TYR A 271 2.66 9.86 -13.45
C TYR A 271 2.06 11.13 -14.06
N ALA A 272 2.78 12.23 -13.93
CA ALA A 272 2.47 13.50 -14.60
C ALA A 272 3.75 14.31 -14.90
N THR A 273 3.76 15.02 -16.02
CA THR A 273 4.84 15.95 -16.37
C THR A 273 4.74 17.26 -15.57
N ALA A 274 5.90 17.83 -15.24
CA ALA A 274 6.01 19.17 -14.65
C ALA A 274 7.07 20.00 -15.38
N ASP A 275 6.84 21.31 -15.45
CA ASP A 275 7.75 22.26 -16.07
C ASP A 275 9.07 22.37 -15.29
N GLY A 276 10.15 22.67 -16.00
CA GLY A 276 11.41 23.09 -15.43
C GLY A 276 11.79 24.44 -16.00
N THR A 277 12.81 24.48 -16.85
CA THR A 277 13.03 25.65 -17.73
C THR A 277 12.23 25.52 -19.03
N ALA A 278 12.02 24.29 -19.50
CA ALA A 278 11.07 23.98 -20.58
C ALA A 278 9.64 24.04 -20.02
N THR A 279 8.75 24.61 -20.82
CA THR A 279 7.35 24.87 -20.53
C THR A 279 6.43 24.01 -21.41
N ALA A 280 5.36 23.49 -20.79
CA ALA A 280 4.36 22.75 -21.52
C ALA A 280 3.70 23.62 -22.62
N ASP A 281 3.37 22.96 -23.73
CA ASP A 281 2.81 23.51 -24.95
C ASP A 281 3.71 24.46 -25.77
N THR A 282 4.84 24.91 -25.23
CA THR A 282 5.92 25.55 -26.00
C THR A 282 6.97 24.51 -26.41
N ASP A 283 7.56 23.83 -25.43
CA ASP A 283 8.79 23.03 -25.62
C ASP A 283 8.48 21.53 -25.58
N TYR A 284 7.39 21.15 -24.89
CA TYR A 284 6.91 19.77 -24.83
C TYR A 284 5.38 19.70 -24.63
N LEU A 285 4.77 18.54 -24.87
CA LEU A 285 3.36 18.30 -24.58
C LEU A 285 3.18 17.66 -23.21
N ARG A 286 2.24 18.19 -22.42
CA ARG A 286 1.89 17.62 -21.12
C ARG A 286 1.49 16.15 -21.27
N ALA A 287 2.02 15.29 -20.40
CA ALA A 287 1.68 13.88 -20.35
C ALA A 287 1.35 13.45 -18.91
N GLU A 288 0.27 12.69 -18.76
CA GLU A 288 -0.13 12.11 -17.48
C GLU A 288 -0.81 10.75 -17.71
N GLY A 289 -0.80 9.90 -16.69
CA GLY A 289 -1.44 8.59 -16.79
C GLY A 289 -1.09 7.66 -15.63
N ALA A 290 -1.33 6.36 -15.85
CA ALA A 290 -0.99 5.31 -14.91
C ALA A 290 -0.24 4.17 -15.62
N LEU A 291 0.73 3.59 -14.93
CA LEU A 291 1.44 2.38 -15.33
C LEU A 291 0.97 1.21 -14.47
N ALA A 292 0.83 0.03 -15.08
CA ALA A 292 0.54 -1.22 -14.39
C ALA A 292 1.54 -2.30 -14.82
N PHE A 293 2.41 -2.71 -13.89
CA PHE A 293 3.36 -3.80 -14.05
C PHE A 293 2.65 -5.11 -13.70
N ALA A 294 2.59 -6.04 -14.65
CA ALA A 294 2.11 -7.38 -14.35
C ALA A 294 3.06 -8.11 -13.40
N PRO A 295 2.62 -9.17 -12.68
CA PRO A 295 3.52 -10.00 -11.88
C PRO A 295 4.75 -10.45 -12.70
N GLY A 296 5.94 -10.25 -12.12
CA GLY A 296 7.23 -10.55 -12.75
C GLY A 296 7.77 -9.46 -13.70
N GLU A 297 6.97 -8.47 -14.08
CA GLU A 297 7.41 -7.38 -14.95
C GLU A 297 8.23 -6.36 -14.16
N THR A 298 9.33 -5.89 -14.75
CA THR A 298 10.29 -4.99 -14.09
C THR A 298 10.48 -3.66 -14.80
N THR A 299 9.90 -3.46 -15.97
CA THR A 299 10.07 -2.21 -16.75
C THR A 299 8.78 -1.79 -17.45
N LYS A 300 8.55 -0.48 -17.50
CA LYS A 300 7.54 0.19 -18.31
C LYS A 300 8.14 1.47 -18.90
N THR A 301 7.47 2.04 -19.90
CA THR A 301 7.91 3.30 -20.49
C THR A 301 6.83 4.37 -20.43
N ILE A 302 7.27 5.63 -20.34
CA ILE A 302 6.46 6.83 -20.48
C ILE A 302 7.03 7.61 -21.66
N THR A 303 6.17 7.96 -22.61
CA THR A 303 6.56 8.76 -23.77
C THR A 303 6.04 10.18 -23.60
N VAL A 304 6.94 11.16 -23.61
CA VAL A 304 6.63 12.59 -23.65
C VAL A 304 7.03 13.12 -25.02
N ILE A 305 6.21 13.97 -25.61
CA ILE A 305 6.49 14.58 -26.92
C ILE A 305 7.15 15.94 -26.69
N THR A 306 8.32 16.15 -27.28
CA THR A 306 9.01 17.46 -27.35
C THR A 306 8.70 18.15 -28.66
N LYS A 307 8.72 19.48 -28.68
CA LYS A 307 8.51 20.32 -29.86
C LYS A 307 9.84 20.98 -30.17
N GLY A 308 10.30 20.83 -31.41
CA GLY A 308 11.51 21.51 -31.86
C GLY A 308 11.19 22.64 -32.84
N ASP A 309 12.02 23.67 -32.85
CA ASP A 309 11.93 24.80 -33.77
C ASP A 309 13.30 25.25 -34.29
N THR A 310 13.47 26.51 -34.71
CA THR A 310 14.73 27.00 -35.30
C THR A 310 15.35 28.19 -34.55
N LEU A 311 14.80 28.49 -33.38
CA LEU A 311 15.17 29.61 -32.54
C LEU A 311 16.34 29.18 -31.64
N ASN A 312 17.50 29.81 -31.80
CA ASN A 312 18.63 29.50 -30.93
C ASN A 312 18.36 29.87 -29.46
N GLU A 313 18.28 28.84 -28.63
CA GLU A 313 17.91 28.84 -27.22
C GLU A 313 19.00 28.18 -26.34
N ALA A 314 18.74 28.07 -25.05
CA ALA A 314 19.59 27.30 -24.14
C ALA A 314 19.06 25.87 -24.06
N ASN A 315 19.87 24.91 -23.59
CA ASN A 315 19.31 23.61 -23.24
C ASN A 315 18.29 23.77 -22.12
N GLU A 316 17.16 23.08 -22.25
CA GLU A 316 16.06 23.20 -21.32
C GLU A 316 15.71 21.88 -20.67
N THR A 317 15.03 21.94 -19.53
CA THR A 317 14.63 20.73 -18.77
C THR A 317 13.17 20.76 -18.39
N PHE A 318 12.54 19.58 -18.38
CA PHE A 318 11.24 19.30 -17.79
C PHE A 318 11.31 18.02 -16.94
N PHE A 319 10.25 17.68 -16.22
CA PHE A 319 10.21 16.53 -15.32
C PHE A 319 9.03 15.60 -15.58
N VAL A 320 9.18 14.32 -15.23
CA VAL A 320 8.09 13.34 -15.06
C VAL A 320 8.11 12.86 -13.62
N ASN A 321 7.02 13.10 -12.89
CA ASN A 321 6.88 12.72 -11.48
C ASN A 321 5.98 11.50 -11.34
N LEU A 322 6.42 10.50 -10.57
CA LEU A 322 5.66 9.33 -10.16
C LEU A 322 4.93 9.59 -8.83
N SER A 323 3.70 9.09 -8.70
CA SER A 323 2.87 9.23 -7.50
C SER A 323 1.98 8.01 -7.28
N ASP A 324 1.35 7.94 -6.10
CA ASP A 324 0.34 6.94 -5.72
C ASP A 324 0.71 5.47 -6.05
N PRO A 325 1.89 4.97 -5.60
CA PRO A 325 2.28 3.60 -5.89
C PRO A 325 1.37 2.62 -5.12
N SER A 326 1.08 1.48 -5.75
CA SER A 326 0.44 0.32 -5.13
C SER A 326 1.37 -0.89 -5.21
N ASN A 327 1.47 -1.66 -4.13
CA ASN A 327 2.33 -2.85 -4.01
C ASN A 327 3.83 -2.60 -4.25
N ALA A 328 4.25 -1.35 -4.18
CA ALA A 328 5.63 -0.90 -4.31
C ALA A 328 5.85 0.39 -3.52
N SER A 329 7.11 0.76 -3.33
CA SER A 329 7.52 2.09 -2.87
C SER A 329 8.17 2.87 -4.02
N ILE A 330 8.19 4.19 -3.94
CA ILE A 330 8.93 5.03 -4.90
C ILE A 330 10.30 5.34 -4.30
N GLY A 331 11.36 4.89 -4.96
CA GLY A 331 12.75 5.21 -4.61
C GLY A 331 13.23 6.49 -5.28
N LYS A 332 13.19 6.54 -6.62
CA LYS A 332 13.44 7.75 -7.42
C LYS A 332 12.16 8.10 -8.19
N GLY A 333 11.41 9.07 -7.68
CA GLY A 333 10.10 9.44 -8.24
C GLY A 333 10.14 10.45 -9.38
N GLN A 334 11.26 11.12 -9.62
CA GLN A 334 11.37 12.17 -10.63
C GLN A 334 12.38 11.80 -11.71
N GLY A 335 11.93 11.83 -12.96
CA GLY A 335 12.78 11.69 -14.14
C GLY A 335 12.94 13.05 -14.80
N GLN A 336 14.17 13.49 -15.04
CA GLN A 336 14.47 14.74 -15.73
C GLN A 336 14.60 14.48 -17.24
N GLY A 337 13.81 15.19 -18.04
CA GLY A 337 13.98 15.31 -19.48
C GLY A 337 14.82 16.55 -19.81
N THR A 338 15.83 16.41 -20.66
CA THR A 338 16.64 17.53 -21.16
C THR A 338 16.48 17.65 -22.67
N ILE A 339 16.06 18.83 -23.13
CA ILE A 339 15.96 19.21 -24.54
C ILE A 339 17.26 19.93 -24.90
N LEU A 340 18.05 19.33 -25.79
CA LEU A 340 19.34 19.84 -26.22
C LEU A 340 19.15 20.69 -27.49
N ASN A 341 19.41 21.99 -27.37
CA ASN A 341 19.32 22.93 -28.49
C ASN A 341 20.33 22.53 -29.57
N ASP A 342 19.84 22.28 -30.78
CA ASP A 342 20.65 21.97 -31.97
C ASP A 342 20.62 23.10 -33.03
N ASP A 343 20.12 24.28 -32.67
CA ASP A 343 20.00 25.41 -33.56
C ASP A 343 21.27 26.24 -33.77
N ALA A 344 21.36 26.82 -34.97
CA ALA A 344 22.49 27.61 -35.39
C ALA A 344 22.54 28.96 -34.67
N LEU A 345 23.75 29.37 -34.25
CA LEU A 345 23.97 30.70 -33.69
C LEU A 345 23.54 31.80 -34.67
N PRO A 346 22.90 32.87 -34.16
CA PRO A 346 22.46 33.96 -35.01
C PRO A 346 23.65 34.78 -35.55
N LYS A 347 23.53 35.31 -36.77
CA LYS A 347 24.53 36.18 -37.38
C LYS A 347 24.09 37.64 -37.33
N LEU A 348 25.00 38.53 -36.90
CA LEU A 348 24.82 39.98 -36.98
C LEU A 348 25.35 40.51 -38.33
N THR A 349 24.57 41.37 -38.97
CA THR A 349 24.98 42.13 -40.16
C THR A 349 24.55 43.58 -40.01
N ILE A 350 25.33 44.51 -40.54
CA ILE A 350 25.02 45.95 -40.59
C ILE A 350 24.96 46.37 -42.06
N ASN A 351 24.04 47.25 -42.44
CA ASN A 351 23.99 47.76 -43.80
C ASN A 351 24.93 48.95 -44.00
N ASP A 352 25.41 49.11 -45.23
CA ASP A 352 26.05 50.34 -45.65
C ASP A 352 25.00 51.44 -45.88
N ILE A 353 25.39 52.70 -45.65
CA ILE A 353 24.61 53.88 -45.98
C ILE A 353 25.46 54.93 -46.68
N SER A 354 24.82 55.73 -47.52
CA SER A 354 25.37 56.97 -48.04
C SER A 354 24.55 58.15 -47.51
N ALA A 355 25.22 59.25 -47.18
CA ALA A 355 24.59 60.49 -46.73
C ALA A 355 25.22 61.68 -47.44
N VAL A 356 24.42 62.71 -47.72
CA VAL A 356 24.92 63.97 -48.26
C VAL A 356 25.40 64.82 -47.08
N GLU A 357 26.62 65.35 -47.17
CA GLU A 357 27.28 66.12 -46.11
C GLU A 357 26.44 67.33 -45.65
N GLY A 358 25.72 67.98 -46.58
CA GLY A 358 24.89 69.14 -46.30
C GLY A 358 25.70 70.43 -46.09
N ASN A 359 25.04 71.58 -46.15
CA ASN A 359 25.70 72.90 -46.04
C ASN A 359 25.40 73.64 -44.72
N ALA A 360 24.56 73.07 -43.84
CA ALA A 360 24.23 73.59 -42.51
C ALA A 360 23.54 72.50 -41.65
N GLY A 361 23.74 72.55 -40.33
CA GLY A 361 23.10 71.62 -39.38
C GLY A 361 23.79 70.26 -39.27
N THR A 362 23.08 69.26 -38.74
CA THR A 362 23.55 67.87 -38.58
C THR A 362 22.69 66.90 -39.38
N THR A 363 23.31 66.02 -40.16
CA THR A 363 22.64 64.91 -40.86
C THR A 363 22.80 63.62 -40.05
N LEU A 364 21.70 62.92 -39.75
CA LEU A 364 21.75 61.64 -39.04
C LEU A 364 22.08 60.50 -40.00
N ALA A 365 23.14 59.76 -39.69
CA ALA A 365 23.52 58.53 -40.36
C ALA A 365 22.91 57.33 -39.60
N VAL A 366 21.85 56.73 -40.15
CA VAL A 366 21.14 55.60 -39.50
C VAL A 366 21.60 54.27 -40.08
N PHE A 367 22.32 53.49 -39.29
CA PHE A 367 22.69 52.12 -39.62
C PHE A 367 21.68 51.14 -39.01
N THR A 368 21.23 50.19 -39.81
CA THR A 368 20.35 49.09 -39.39
C THR A 368 21.20 47.85 -39.15
N VAL A 369 21.16 47.35 -37.91
CA VAL A 369 21.76 46.08 -37.53
C VAL A 369 20.68 44.99 -37.58
N LYS A 370 20.96 43.90 -38.29
CA LYS A 370 20.07 42.75 -38.45
C LYS A 370 20.68 41.53 -37.78
N LEU A 371 19.87 40.80 -37.00
CA LEU A 371 20.18 39.48 -36.46
C LEU A 371 19.46 38.42 -37.29
N THR A 372 20.17 37.41 -37.83
CA THR A 372 19.55 36.36 -38.66
C THR A 372 20.23 34.99 -38.47
N PRO A 373 19.49 33.92 -38.10
CA PRO A 373 18.10 33.95 -37.63
C PRO A 373 17.93 34.75 -36.32
N ALA A 374 16.70 34.91 -35.85
CA ALA A 374 16.47 35.45 -34.51
C ALA A 374 17.06 34.48 -33.45
N SER A 375 17.24 34.95 -32.22
CA SER A 375 17.62 34.09 -31.09
C SER A 375 16.72 34.35 -29.90
N GLY A 376 16.36 33.29 -29.19
CA GLY A 376 15.65 33.36 -27.91
C GLY A 376 16.55 33.86 -26.77
N ARG A 377 17.83 34.11 -27.04
CA ARG A 377 18.84 34.54 -26.08
C ARG A 377 19.24 36.00 -26.31
N THR A 378 19.71 36.65 -25.25
CA THR A 378 20.31 37.98 -25.35
C THR A 378 21.58 37.96 -26.19
N VAL A 379 21.62 38.77 -27.26
CA VAL A 379 22.81 38.99 -28.10
C VAL A 379 23.32 40.42 -27.86
N THR A 380 24.59 40.56 -27.50
CA THR A 380 25.24 41.86 -27.27
C THR A 380 26.36 42.10 -28.28
N VAL A 381 26.46 43.32 -28.80
CA VAL A 381 27.56 43.76 -29.66
C VAL A 381 28.00 45.16 -29.27
N ASN A 382 29.32 45.37 -29.20
CA ASN A 382 29.89 46.70 -28.97
C ASN A 382 30.06 47.43 -30.30
N TYR A 383 29.88 48.75 -30.31
CA TYR A 383 30.17 49.59 -31.46
C TYR A 383 30.97 50.83 -31.05
N SER A 384 31.71 51.37 -32.00
CA SER A 384 32.44 52.63 -31.86
C SER A 384 32.52 53.31 -33.22
N THR A 385 32.57 54.64 -33.22
CA THR A 385 32.96 55.43 -34.41
C THR A 385 34.46 55.69 -34.35
N ALA A 386 35.13 55.62 -35.50
CA ALA A 386 36.57 55.85 -35.60
C ALA A 386 36.95 57.34 -35.45
#